data_AF-A0A914MNE2-F1
#
_entry.id   AF-A0A914MNE2-F1
#
_cell.length_a   1.000
_cell.length_b   1.000
_cell.length_c   1.000
_cell.angle_alpha   90.00
_cell.angle_beta   90.00
_cell.angle_gamma   90.00
#
_symmetry.space_group_name_H-M   'P 1'
#
loop_
_entity.id
_entity.type
_entity.pdbx_description
1 polymer ?
#
loop_
_entity_poly.entity_id
_entity_poly.type
_entity_poly.pdbx_seq_one_letter_code
_entity_poly.pdbx_strand_id
1 'polypeptide(L)'
;MRSALCSPDGSIRLACLRMLLQNFDSFEYSLFMESVKELFAILIEVEECPADFNNYRQRAQLLRRLKFTSFEKIFSDTTNNIKELGNGTNIAMLVLDWLLAQFYERFTLYWPLLVEPIESYARGIGFEGFWNCFENAMDFCWEMIFEMKKMRKEILFVIMKAINSFLQILKLFDFNFYVYYLNFQLMQ
;
A
#
# COMPACT_ATOMS: atom_id res chain seq x y z
N MET A 1 2.27 0.25 14.00
CA MET A 1 1.09 -0.12 13.20
C MET A 1 1.37 -0.01 11.70
N ARG A 2 1.85 1.14 11.19
CA ARG A 2 2.27 1.29 9.78
C ARG A 2 3.23 0.19 9.30
N SER A 3 4.28 -0.11 10.06
CA SER A 3 5.21 -1.21 9.75
C SER A 3 4.54 -2.60 9.67
N ALA A 4 3.50 -2.85 10.47
CA ALA A 4 2.76 -4.11 10.44
C ALA A 4 1.85 -4.20 9.20
N LEU A 5 1.30 -3.08 8.73
CA LEU A 5 0.57 -2.97 7.46
C LEU A 5 1.46 -3.23 6.24
N CYS A 6 2.75 -2.88 6.32
CA CYS A 6 3.72 -3.16 5.26
C CYS A 6 4.28 -4.60 5.29
N SER A 7 3.85 -5.44 6.23
CA SER A 7 4.41 -6.79 6.41
C SER A 7 4.22 -7.67 5.16
N PRO A 8 5.21 -8.52 4.80
CA PRO A 8 5.04 -9.50 3.74
C PRO A 8 4.07 -10.63 4.14
N ASP A 9 3.83 -10.80 5.45
CA ASP A 9 2.86 -11.75 5.98
C ASP A 9 1.46 -11.13 6.05
N GLY A 10 0.54 -11.64 5.23
CA GLY A 10 -0.85 -11.19 5.19
C GLY A 10 -1.60 -11.38 6.50
N SER A 11 -1.23 -12.37 7.33
CA SER A 11 -1.86 -12.54 8.64
C SER A 11 -1.56 -11.39 9.60
N ILE A 12 -0.35 -10.83 9.52
CA ILE A 12 0.07 -9.65 10.29
C ILE A 12 -0.68 -8.41 9.80
N ARG A 13 -0.78 -8.23 8.47
CA ARG A 13 -1.53 -7.10 7.87
C ARG A 13 -3.01 -7.16 8.26
N LEU A 14 -3.64 -8.33 8.15
CA LEU A 14 -5.03 -8.57 8.52
C LEU A 14 -5.28 -8.26 10.00
N ALA A 15 -4.42 -8.76 10.90
CA ALA A 15 -4.52 -8.46 12.32
C ALA A 15 -4.40 -6.95 12.59
N CYS A 16 -3.46 -6.27 11.92
CA CYS A 16 -3.29 -4.83 12.03
C CYS A 16 -4.53 -4.06 11.55
N LEU A 17 -5.12 -4.44 10.40
CA LEU A 17 -6.34 -3.82 9.87
C LEU A 17 -7.52 -3.98 10.82
N ARG A 18 -7.72 -5.19 11.38
CA ARG A 18 -8.78 -5.44 12.37
C ARG A 18 -8.59 -4.64 13.64
N MET A 19 -7.35 -4.51 14.12
CA MET A 19 -7.03 -3.66 15.27
C MET A 19 -7.33 -2.19 14.98
N LEU A 20 -6.93 -1.67 13.81
CA LEU A 20 -7.24 -0.30 13.41
C LEU A 20 -8.76 -0.08 13.35
N LEU A 21 -9.50 -1.03 12.76
CA LEU A 21 -10.96 -0.97 12.66
C LEU A 21 -11.65 -0.91 14.03
N GLN A 22 -11.20 -1.74 14.98
CA GLN A 22 -11.77 -1.78 16.33
C GLN A 22 -11.47 -0.53 17.15
N ASN A 23 -10.34 0.13 16.89
CA ASN A 23 -9.95 1.32 17.62
C ASN A 23 -10.47 2.61 16.98
N PHE A 24 -11.11 2.56 15.80
CA PHE A 24 -11.60 3.76 15.11
C PHE A 24 -12.56 4.60 15.94
N ASP A 25 -13.43 3.98 16.74
CA ASP A 25 -14.37 4.71 17.60
C ASP A 25 -13.69 5.51 18.72
N SER A 26 -12.39 5.26 19.00
CA SER A 26 -11.58 6.04 19.94
C SER A 26 -10.87 7.23 19.31
N PHE A 27 -10.78 7.27 17.98
CA PHE A 27 -10.32 8.44 17.24
C PHE A 27 -11.56 9.32 17.04
N GLU A 28 -11.83 10.18 18.02
CA GLU A 28 -12.78 11.29 17.81
C GLU A 28 -12.36 12.06 16.53
N TYR A 29 -13.33 12.66 15.83
CA TYR A 29 -13.15 13.64 14.75
C TYR A 29 -13.05 13.12 13.30
N SER A 30 -14.02 12.32 12.85
CA SER A 30 -14.28 12.18 11.41
C SER A 30 -15.77 12.35 11.11
N LEU A 31 -16.11 13.35 10.28
CA LEU A 31 -17.47 13.47 9.71
C LEU A 31 -17.85 12.28 8.81
N PHE A 32 -16.87 11.43 8.47
CA PHE A 32 -16.99 10.35 7.50
C PHE A 32 -16.60 8.98 8.08
N MET A 33 -16.82 8.76 9.39
CA MET A 33 -16.48 7.49 10.06
C MET A 33 -17.05 6.25 9.36
N GLU A 34 -18.29 6.31 8.88
CA GLU A 34 -18.89 5.19 8.15
C GLU A 34 -18.13 4.87 6.85
N SER A 35 -17.66 5.90 6.13
CA SER A 35 -16.85 5.70 4.92
C SER A 35 -15.46 5.15 5.26
N VAL A 36 -14.86 5.55 6.40
CA VAL A 36 -13.60 4.98 6.88
C VAL A 36 -13.79 3.50 7.24
N LYS A 37 -14.86 3.16 7.95
CA LYS A 37 -15.22 1.77 8.27
C LYS A 37 -15.43 0.94 7.01
N GLU A 38 -16.13 1.48 6.01
CA GLU A 38 -16.32 0.83 4.71
C GLU A 38 -14.99 0.58 3.99
N LEU A 39 -14.11 1.59 3.92
CA LEU A 39 -12.78 1.44 3.33
C LEU A 39 -12.01 0.30 3.99
N PHE A 40 -11.91 0.29 5.33
CA PHE A 40 -11.19 -0.75 6.07
C PHE A 40 -11.85 -2.11 5.96
N ALA A 41 -13.18 -2.19 5.90
CA ALA A 41 -13.89 -3.44 5.65
C ALA A 41 -13.48 -4.05 4.30
N ILE A 42 -13.32 -3.24 3.24
CA ILE A 42 -12.84 -3.73 1.94
C ILE A 42 -11.39 -4.21 2.03
N LEU A 43 -10.51 -3.48 2.73
CA LEU A 43 -9.12 -3.91 2.92
C LEU A 43 -9.04 -5.26 3.63
N ILE A 44 -9.85 -5.43 4.69
CA ILE A 44 -9.97 -6.68 5.44
C ILE A 44 -10.50 -7.81 4.55
N GLU A 45 -11.55 -7.54 3.76
CA GLU A 45 -12.13 -8.52 2.85
C GLU A 45 -11.12 -9.00 1.78
N VAL A 46 -10.23 -8.11 1.31
CA VAL A 46 -9.15 -8.49 0.38
C VAL A 46 -8.13 -9.40 1.06
N GLU A 47 -7.71 -9.10 2.29
CA GLU A 47 -6.76 -9.94 3.04
C GLU A 47 -7.34 -11.30 3.43
N GLU A 48 -8.64 -11.35 3.75
CA GLU A 48 -9.34 -12.60 4.08
C GLU A 48 -9.57 -13.49 2.85
N CYS A 49 -9.70 -12.87 1.67
CA CYS A 49 -9.89 -13.56 0.39
C CYS A 49 -8.57 -14.19 -0.07
N PRO A 50 -8.42 -15.53 -0.08
CA PRO A 50 -7.14 -16.16 -0.41
C PRO A 50 -6.60 -15.77 -1.78
N ALA A 51 -5.29 -15.56 -1.88
CA ALA A 51 -4.61 -15.24 -3.14
C ALA A 51 -4.42 -16.51 -3.99
N ASP A 52 -5.50 -17.01 -4.58
CA ASP A 52 -5.50 -18.18 -5.45
C ASP A 52 -6.38 -17.98 -6.70
N PHE A 53 -6.37 -18.99 -7.59
CA PHE A 53 -7.09 -18.92 -8.85
C PHE A 53 -8.62 -18.92 -8.68
N ASN A 54 -9.14 -19.62 -7.67
CA ASN A 54 -10.59 -19.74 -7.43
C ASN A 54 -11.17 -18.40 -6.99
N ASN A 55 -10.40 -17.64 -6.22
CA ASN A 55 -10.80 -16.37 -5.64
C ASN A 55 -10.38 -15.15 -6.48
N TYR A 56 -9.66 -15.35 -7.59
CA TYR A 56 -9.13 -14.28 -8.44
C TYR A 56 -10.18 -13.24 -8.83
N ARG A 57 -11.37 -13.69 -9.28
CA ARG A 57 -12.44 -12.78 -9.72
C ARG A 57 -13.01 -11.95 -8.58
N GLN A 58 -13.21 -12.57 -7.42
CA GLN A 58 -13.69 -11.89 -6.23
C GLN A 58 -12.67 -10.83 -5.79
N ARG A 59 -11.39 -11.21 -5.69
CA ARG A 59 -10.32 -10.28 -5.31
C ARG A 59 -10.19 -9.12 -6.30
N ALA A 60 -10.35 -9.38 -7.61
CA ALA A 60 -10.37 -8.33 -8.62
C ALA A 60 -11.53 -7.34 -8.46
N GLN A 61 -12.72 -7.82 -8.09
CA GLN A 61 -13.87 -6.95 -7.81
C GLN A 61 -13.64 -6.08 -6.58
N LEU A 62 -13.05 -6.63 -5.52
CA LEU A 62 -12.71 -5.89 -4.31
C LEU A 62 -11.66 -4.81 -4.57
N LEU A 63 -10.56 -5.16 -5.23
CA LEU A 63 -9.49 -4.21 -5.55
C LEU A 63 -9.98 -3.04 -6.42
N ARG A 64 -10.91 -3.28 -7.35
CA ARG A 64 -11.51 -2.20 -8.17
C ARG A 64 -12.30 -1.17 -7.37
N ARG A 65 -12.79 -1.53 -6.18
CA ARG A 65 -13.50 -0.60 -5.28
C ARG A 65 -12.52 0.30 -4.52
N LEU A 66 -11.24 -0.06 -4.44
CA LEU A 66 -10.19 0.68 -3.75
C LEU A 66 -9.55 1.76 -4.63
N LYS A 67 -10.37 2.59 -5.28
CA LYS A 67 -9.85 3.80 -5.95
C LYS A 67 -9.85 4.96 -4.97
N PHE A 68 -8.86 5.85 -5.08
CA PHE A 68 -8.80 7.06 -4.25
C PHE A 68 -10.09 7.89 -4.39
N THR A 69 -10.58 8.03 -5.63
CA THR A 69 -11.80 8.79 -5.94
C THR A 69 -13.06 8.19 -5.31
N SER A 70 -13.10 6.88 -5.06
CA SER A 70 -14.22 6.23 -4.36
C SER A 70 -14.35 6.68 -2.91
N PHE A 71 -13.26 7.18 -2.32
CA PHE A 71 -13.17 7.62 -0.92
C PHE A 71 -12.71 9.08 -0.80
N GLU A 72 -12.82 9.87 -1.86
CA GLU A 72 -12.32 11.25 -1.92
C GLU A 72 -12.84 12.13 -0.78
N LYS A 73 -14.07 11.91 -0.32
CA LYS A 73 -14.65 12.62 0.83
C LYS A 73 -13.88 12.39 2.14
N ILE A 74 -13.30 11.21 2.32
CA ILE A 74 -12.44 10.91 3.48
C ILE A 74 -11.13 11.71 3.38
N PHE A 75 -10.57 11.81 2.17
CA PHE A 75 -9.23 12.37 1.95
C PHE A 75 -9.21 13.88 1.75
N SER A 76 -10.32 14.46 1.27
CA SER A 76 -10.49 15.91 1.07
C SER A 76 -10.85 16.65 2.37
N ASP A 77 -11.27 15.92 3.39
CA ASP A 77 -11.58 16.48 4.69
C ASP A 77 -10.28 16.83 5.44
N THR A 78 -10.00 18.12 5.52
CA THR A 78 -8.83 18.66 6.22
C THR A 78 -8.83 18.43 7.73
N THR A 79 -9.97 18.03 8.31
CA THR A 79 -10.07 17.54 9.71
C THR A 79 -9.76 16.03 9.81
N ASN A 80 -10.01 15.27 8.75
CA ASN A 80 -9.58 13.87 8.54
C ASN A 80 -8.19 13.73 7.92
N ASN A 81 -7.47 14.84 7.68
CA ASN A 81 -6.03 14.81 7.74
C ASN A 81 -5.69 14.38 9.16
N ILE A 82 -5.70 13.08 9.39
CA ILE A 82 -5.12 12.42 10.53
C ILE A 82 -3.65 12.77 10.46
N LYS A 83 -3.32 13.98 10.89
CA LYS A 83 -1.96 14.43 11.21
C LYS A 83 -1.43 13.65 12.41
N GLU A 84 -2.25 12.80 13.02
CA GLU A 84 -2.00 12.17 14.31
C GLU A 84 -2.09 10.63 14.31
N LEU A 85 -1.75 9.97 13.20
CA LEU A 85 -1.19 8.60 13.30
C LEU A 85 0.32 8.63 13.65
N GLY A 86 0.87 9.83 13.86
CA GLY A 86 2.29 10.10 14.05
C GLY A 86 3.03 10.30 12.73
N ASN A 87 4.05 11.15 12.73
CA ASN A 87 4.99 11.38 11.61
C ASN A 87 4.38 11.85 10.28
N GLY A 88 3.24 12.54 10.28
CA GLY A 88 2.63 13.10 9.06
C GLY A 88 2.01 12.06 8.11
N THR A 89 1.73 10.84 8.59
CA THR A 89 1.08 9.79 7.79
C THR A 89 -0.44 9.92 7.85
N ASN A 90 -1.14 9.96 6.71
CA ASN A 90 -2.60 9.98 6.63
C ASN A 90 -3.20 8.61 6.20
N ILE A 91 -4.52 8.45 6.24
CA ILE A 91 -5.20 7.19 5.84
C ILE A 91 -4.86 6.81 4.39
N ALA A 92 -4.82 7.77 3.46
CA ALA A 92 -4.55 7.45 2.06
C ALA A 92 -3.14 6.87 1.87
N MET A 93 -2.14 7.37 2.62
CA MET A 93 -0.81 6.79 2.67
C MET A 93 -0.82 5.38 3.27
N LEU A 94 -1.61 5.12 4.32
CA LEU A 94 -1.76 3.76 4.87
C LEU A 94 -2.34 2.78 3.84
N VAL A 95 -3.32 3.22 3.05
CA VAL A 95 -3.88 2.38 1.99
C VAL A 95 -2.84 2.12 0.90
N LEU A 96 -2.05 3.13 0.53
CA LEU A 96 -0.97 2.95 -0.45
C LEU A 96 0.11 1.99 0.08
N ASP A 97 0.54 2.14 1.32
CA ASP A 97 1.49 1.21 1.96
C ASP A 97 0.97 -0.23 1.91
N TRP A 98 -0.31 -0.42 2.23
CA TRP A 98 -0.97 -1.73 2.17
C TRP A 98 -1.05 -2.27 0.74
N LEU A 99 -1.38 -1.43 -0.25
CA LEU A 99 -1.41 -1.80 -1.67
C LEU A 99 -0.03 -2.24 -2.16
N LEU A 100 1.03 -1.53 -1.76
CA LEU A 100 2.41 -1.90 -2.08
C LEU A 100 2.80 -3.22 -1.41
N ALA A 101 2.37 -3.46 -0.17
CA ALA A 101 2.62 -4.70 0.54
C ALA A 101 1.95 -5.92 -0.10
N GLN A 102 0.90 -5.73 -0.91
CA GLN A 102 0.31 -6.81 -1.69
C GLN A 102 1.34 -7.41 -2.68
N PHE A 103 2.35 -6.69 -3.15
CA PHE A 103 3.39 -7.28 -4.01
C PHE A 103 4.27 -8.32 -3.30
N TYR A 104 4.13 -8.50 -1.98
CA TYR A 104 4.87 -9.54 -1.27
C TYR A 104 4.18 -10.91 -1.29
N GLU A 105 2.89 -10.99 -1.64
CA GLU A 105 2.28 -12.33 -1.70
C GLU A 105 2.69 -13.09 -2.97
N ARG A 106 2.73 -14.41 -2.84
CA ARG A 106 3.36 -15.30 -3.82
C ARG A 106 2.55 -15.46 -5.11
N PHE A 107 1.29 -15.04 -5.14
CA PHE A 107 0.38 -15.29 -6.26
C PHE A 107 0.42 -14.15 -7.29
N THR A 108 1.52 -14.03 -8.03
CA THR A 108 1.81 -12.86 -8.90
C THR A 108 0.80 -12.58 -10.02
N LEU A 109 -0.20 -13.44 -10.23
CA LEU A 109 -1.26 -13.26 -11.22
C LEU A 109 -2.17 -12.06 -10.91
N TYR A 110 -2.36 -11.68 -9.63
CA TYR A 110 -3.20 -10.52 -9.29
C TYR A 110 -2.45 -9.19 -9.33
N TRP A 111 -1.13 -9.19 -9.47
CA TRP A 111 -0.33 -7.96 -9.43
C TRP A 111 -0.77 -6.88 -10.43
N PRO A 112 -1.16 -7.22 -11.68
CA PRO A 112 -1.73 -6.23 -12.60
C PRO A 112 -3.00 -5.55 -12.08
N LEU A 113 -3.77 -6.20 -11.20
CA LEU A 113 -4.99 -5.65 -10.61
C LEU A 113 -4.69 -4.55 -9.57
N LEU A 114 -3.47 -4.49 -9.05
CA LEU A 114 -3.04 -3.48 -8.08
C LEU A 114 -2.64 -2.16 -8.74
N VAL A 115 -2.29 -2.19 -10.03
CA VAL A 115 -1.74 -1.03 -10.75
C VAL A 115 -2.72 0.13 -10.74
N GLU A 116 -3.98 -0.10 -11.12
CA GLU A 116 -5.01 0.94 -11.17
C GLU A 116 -5.30 1.56 -9.79
N PRO A 117 -5.52 0.78 -8.70
CA PRO A 117 -5.61 1.33 -7.36
C PRO A 117 -4.39 2.16 -6.95
N ILE A 118 -3.18 1.65 -7.18
CA ILE A 118 -1.94 2.36 -6.82
C ILE A 118 -1.80 3.67 -7.59
N GLU A 119 -2.09 3.67 -8.88
CA GLU A 119 -2.10 4.88 -9.70
C GLU A 119 -3.10 5.91 -9.18
N SER A 120 -4.29 5.46 -8.80
CA SER A 120 -5.31 6.32 -8.23
C SER A 120 -4.86 6.96 -6.91
N TYR A 121 -4.24 6.19 -6.02
CA TYR A 121 -3.74 6.72 -4.73
C TYR A 121 -2.52 7.62 -4.90
N ALA A 122 -1.56 7.24 -5.76
CA ALA A 122 -0.37 8.04 -6.04
C ALA A 122 -0.74 9.45 -6.55
N ARG A 123 -1.76 9.55 -7.42
CA ARG A 123 -2.29 10.84 -7.88
C ARG A 123 -2.99 11.62 -6.78
N GLY A 124 -3.75 10.93 -5.92
CA GLY A 124 -4.55 11.56 -4.87
C GLY A 124 -3.75 12.12 -3.69
N ILE A 125 -2.67 11.44 -3.29
CA ILE A 125 -1.84 11.85 -2.14
C ILE A 125 -0.72 12.85 -2.50
N GLY A 126 -0.43 13.00 -3.80
CA GLY A 126 0.62 13.89 -4.29
C GLY A 126 2.04 13.30 -4.18
N PHE A 127 3.01 14.08 -4.68
CA PHE A 127 4.41 13.67 -4.87
C PHE A 127 5.06 13.14 -3.58
N GLU A 128 5.06 13.94 -2.52
CA GLU A 128 5.76 13.63 -1.27
C GLU A 128 5.15 12.42 -0.56
N GLY A 129 3.82 12.34 -0.52
CA GLY A 129 3.11 11.21 0.07
C GLY A 129 3.40 9.90 -0.66
N PHE A 130 3.42 9.93 -2.00
CA PHE A 130 3.75 8.77 -2.82
C PHE A 130 5.18 8.28 -2.57
N TRP A 131 6.16 9.18 -2.65
CA TRP A 131 7.56 8.79 -2.46
C TRP A 131 7.84 8.27 -1.06
N ASN A 132 7.24 8.87 -0.03
CA ASN A 132 7.37 8.36 1.33
C ASN A 132 6.91 6.90 1.46
N CYS A 133 5.77 6.53 0.88
CA CYS A 133 5.30 5.14 0.87
C CYS A 133 6.19 4.23 0.02
N PHE A 134 6.58 4.70 -1.16
CA PHE A 134 7.31 3.92 -2.14
C PHE A 134 8.76 3.64 -1.71
N GLU A 135 9.48 4.64 -1.19
CA GLU A 135 10.83 4.49 -0.64
C GLU A 135 10.84 3.48 0.51
N ASN A 136 9.90 3.60 1.46
CA ASN A 136 9.78 2.64 2.55
C ASN A 136 9.59 1.19 2.05
N ALA A 137 8.77 0.99 1.01
CA ALA A 137 8.56 -0.34 0.43
C ALA A 137 9.81 -0.88 -0.29
N MET A 138 10.58 0.01 -0.93
CA MET A 138 11.85 -0.34 -1.58
C MET A 138 12.95 -0.65 -0.57
N ASP A 139 13.08 0.15 0.48
CA ASP A 139 14.03 -0.07 1.57
C ASP A 139 13.77 -1.41 2.25
N PHE A 140 12.50 -1.72 2.51
CA PHE A 140 12.11 -3.03 3.04
C PHE A 140 12.53 -4.19 2.11
N CYS A 141 12.31 -4.07 0.79
CA CYS A 141 12.80 -5.06 -0.18
C CYS A 141 14.32 -5.23 -0.11
N TRP A 142 15.07 -4.13 0.01
CA TRP A 142 16.52 -4.16 0.10
C TRP A 142 17.01 -4.81 1.39
N GLU A 143 16.40 -4.49 2.53
CA GLU A 143 16.68 -5.13 3.82
C GLU A 143 16.42 -6.64 3.73
N MET A 144 15.28 -7.05 3.17
CA MET A 144 14.98 -8.47 2.99
C MET A 144 16.02 -9.18 2.10
N ILE A 145 16.45 -8.56 1.00
CA ILE A 145 17.50 -9.12 0.14
C ILE A 145 18.81 -9.27 0.91
N PHE A 146 19.18 -8.25 1.69
CA PHE A 146 20.41 -8.25 2.47
C PHE A 146 20.41 -9.37 3.51
N GLU A 147 19.32 -9.52 4.27
CA GLU A 147 19.14 -10.61 5.24
C GLU A 147 19.08 -11.99 4.56
N MET A 148 18.50 -12.08 3.35
CA MET A 148 18.36 -13.35 2.61
C MET A 148 19.62 -13.81 1.89
N LYS A 149 20.63 -12.95 1.72
CA LYS A 149 21.97 -13.44 1.31
C LYS A 149 22.55 -14.47 2.30
N LYS A 150 21.95 -14.62 3.50
CA LYS A 150 22.23 -15.69 4.46
C LYS A 150 21.33 -16.94 4.38
N MET A 151 20.14 -16.93 3.74
CA MET A 151 19.23 -18.11 3.68
C MET A 151 18.28 -18.16 2.46
N ARG A 152 18.14 -19.37 1.88
CA ARG A 152 17.17 -19.91 0.85
C ARG A 152 16.79 -19.04 -0.38
N LYS A 153 16.98 -19.62 -1.58
CA LYS A 153 16.76 -18.99 -2.90
C LYS A 153 15.31 -18.65 -3.27
N GLU A 154 14.30 -19.30 -2.67
CA GLU A 154 12.91 -19.20 -3.14
C GLU A 154 12.23 -17.87 -2.78
N ILE A 155 12.54 -17.28 -1.63
CA ILE A 155 11.95 -15.99 -1.23
C ILE A 155 12.61 -14.83 -1.99
N LEU A 156 13.89 -14.96 -2.32
CA LEU A 156 14.62 -14.02 -3.17
C LEU A 156 13.90 -13.79 -4.50
N PHE A 157 13.32 -14.85 -5.09
CA PHE A 157 12.58 -14.75 -6.35
C PHE A 157 11.31 -13.88 -6.23
N VAL A 158 10.58 -13.99 -5.12
CA VAL A 158 9.37 -13.20 -4.86
C VAL A 158 9.75 -11.72 -4.69
N ILE A 159 10.79 -11.43 -3.91
CA ILE A 159 11.24 -10.05 -3.67
C ILE A 159 11.80 -9.42 -4.96
N MET A 160 12.61 -10.15 -5.73
CA MET A 160 13.11 -9.67 -7.02
C MET A 160 11.96 -9.37 -7.99
N LYS A 161 10.90 -10.18 -7.98
CA LYS A 161 9.69 -9.87 -8.75
C LYS A 161 8.98 -8.63 -8.22
N ALA A 162 8.86 -8.46 -6.91
CA ALA A 162 8.24 -7.27 -6.30
C ALA A 162 8.98 -6.00 -6.72
N ILE A 163 10.31 -6.00 -6.65
CA ILE A 163 11.16 -4.91 -7.16
C ILE A 163 10.88 -4.65 -8.65
N ASN A 164 10.83 -5.69 -9.48
CA ASN A 164 10.53 -5.51 -10.90
C ASN A 164 9.14 -4.89 -11.13
N SER A 165 8.14 -5.24 -10.31
CA SER A 165 6.83 -4.63 -10.39
C SER A 165 6.82 -3.18 -9.90
N PHE A 166 7.57 -2.86 -8.85
CA PHE A 166 7.79 -1.47 -8.44
C PHE A 166 8.46 -0.65 -9.56
N LEU A 167 9.47 -1.21 -10.23
CA LEU A 167 10.09 -0.58 -11.40
C LEU A 167 9.13 -0.42 -12.58
N GLN A 168 8.18 -1.36 -12.78
CA GLN A 168 7.14 -1.22 -13.81
C GLN A 168 6.13 -0.13 -13.45
N ILE A 169 5.74 -0.05 -12.18
CA ILE A 169 4.89 1.04 -11.66
C ILE A 169 5.57 2.39 -11.94
N LEU A 170 6.87 2.53 -11.67
CA LEU A 170 7.63 3.74 -11.99
C LEU A 170 7.62 4.09 -13.49
N LYS A 171 7.60 3.08 -14.38
CA LYS A 171 7.50 3.31 -15.83
C LYS A 171 6.11 3.77 -16.26
N LEU A 172 5.06 3.28 -15.60
CA LEU A 172 3.65 3.64 -15.90
C LEU A 172 3.32 5.09 -15.54
N PHE A 173 4.03 5.67 -14.56
CA PHE A 173 3.87 7.07 -14.20
C PHE A 173 4.61 8.06 -15.13
N ASP A 174 5.09 7.63 -16.30
CA ASP A 174 5.74 8.46 -17.33
C ASP A 174 6.80 9.41 -16.74
N PHE A 175 7.70 8.82 -15.95
CA PHE A 175 8.56 9.59 -15.08
C PHE A 175 9.82 10.16 -15.77
N ASN A 176 9.67 11.40 -16.27
CA ASN A 176 10.69 12.45 -16.14
C ASN A 176 11.18 12.66 -14.67
N PHE A 177 10.54 12.01 -13.70
CA PHE A 177 10.84 11.97 -12.26
C PHE A 177 12.06 11.13 -11.88
N TYR A 178 12.44 10.12 -12.67
CA TYR A 178 13.68 9.37 -12.44
C TYR A 178 14.90 10.31 -12.58
N VAL A 179 14.78 11.32 -13.46
CA VAL A 179 15.75 12.41 -13.63
C VAL A 179 15.75 13.36 -12.42
N TYR A 180 14.60 13.68 -11.83
CA TYR A 180 14.53 14.51 -10.61
C TYR A 180 15.07 13.80 -9.37
N TYR A 181 14.80 12.51 -9.19
CA TYR A 181 15.30 11.73 -8.05
C TYR A 181 16.82 11.51 -8.13
N LEU A 182 17.37 11.19 -9.31
CA LEU A 182 18.82 11.16 -9.53
C LEU A 182 19.47 12.53 -9.30
N ASN A 183 18.84 13.62 -9.75
CA ASN A 183 19.35 14.96 -9.49
C ASN A 183 19.26 15.36 -8.00
N PHE A 184 18.24 14.88 -7.27
CA PHE A 184 18.09 15.15 -5.84
C PHE A 184 19.13 14.39 -5.00
N GLN A 185 19.40 13.12 -5.30
CA GLN A 185 20.46 12.34 -4.64
C GLN A 185 21.88 12.78 -5.03
N LEU A 186 22.06 13.46 -6.16
CA LEU A 186 23.35 14.05 -6.57
C LEU A 186 23.58 15.46 -5.98
N MET A 187 22.58 16.05 -5.32
CA MET A 187 22.66 17.37 -4.67
C MET A 187 22.77 17.31 -3.13
N GLN A 188 22.73 16.11 -2.54
CA GLN A 188 23.03 15.86 -1.12
C GLN A 188 24.41 15.20 -0.99
#